data_AF-A0A7Z1HJ73-F1
#
_entry.id   AF-A0A7Z1HJ73-F1
#
_cell.length_a   1.000
_cell.length_b   1.000
_cell.length_c   1.000
_cell.angle_alpha   90.00
_cell.angle_beta   90.00
_cell.angle_gamma   90.00
#
_symmetry.space_group_name_H-M   'P 1'
#
loop_
_entity.id
_entity.type
_entity.pdbx_description
1 polymer ?
#
loop_
_entity_poly.entity_id
_entity_poly.type
_entity_poly.pdbx_seq_one_letter_code
_entity_poly.pdbx_strand_id
1 'polypeptide(L)'
;MWPSSRRLCAHSFSRYLQAFFYRKRHILPLGGEEFLCVLPQTKADDAIVLAKQIQQDLLRHPVHINEQSFTLFVSVGVSEISHSDSIDSAIKQADENLYLAKTSGKNKVCGV
;
A
#
# COMPACT_ATOMS: atom_id res chain seq x y z
N MET A 1 8.71 21.98 -11.34
CA MET A 1 9.98 21.27 -11.13
C MET A 1 9.95 20.66 -9.72
N TRP A 2 9.65 19.36 -9.60
CA TRP A 2 9.47 18.70 -8.30
C TRP A 2 10.83 18.33 -7.68
N PRO A 3 11.00 18.33 -6.34
CA PRO A 3 12.29 18.05 -5.70
C PRO A 3 12.74 16.60 -5.90
N SER A 4 14.04 16.39 -6.12
CA SER A 4 14.69 15.09 -6.33
C SER A 4 14.41 14.03 -5.25
N SER A 5 14.04 14.48 -4.04
CA SER A 5 13.76 13.64 -2.88
C SER A 5 12.55 12.71 -3.05
N ARG A 6 11.49 13.11 -3.80
CA ARG A 6 10.29 12.25 -3.95
C ARG A 6 10.54 10.98 -4.75
N ARG A 7 11.33 11.06 -5.82
CA ARG A 7 11.69 9.88 -6.63
C ARG A 7 12.48 8.86 -5.82
N LEU A 8 13.36 9.33 -4.93
CA LEU A 8 14.15 8.46 -4.06
C LEU A 8 13.30 7.78 -2.99
N CYS A 9 12.31 8.49 -2.41
CA CYS A 9 11.35 7.88 -1.49
C CYS A 9 10.48 6.83 -2.17
N ALA A 10 9.94 7.11 -3.36
CA ALA A 10 9.15 6.14 -4.13
C ALA A 10 9.96 4.90 -4.52
N HIS A 11 11.23 5.06 -4.93
CA HIS A 11 12.12 3.95 -5.22
C HIS A 11 12.42 3.10 -3.97
N SER A 12 12.69 3.75 -2.84
CA SER A 12 12.95 3.06 -1.57
C SER A 12 11.71 2.31 -1.06
N PHE A 13 10.54 2.91 -1.21
CA PHE A 13 9.26 2.28 -0.88
C PHE A 13 8.96 1.06 -1.77
N SER A 14 9.19 1.18 -3.08
CA SER A 14 9.08 0.06 -4.02
C SER A 14 9.99 -1.10 -3.62
N ARG A 15 11.25 -0.83 -3.27
CA ARG A 15 12.19 -1.85 -2.77
C ARG A 15 11.73 -2.46 -1.45
N TYR A 16 11.20 -1.66 -0.54
CA TYR A 16 10.67 -2.15 0.73
C TYR A 16 9.49 -3.10 0.51
N LEU A 17 8.51 -2.71 -0.31
CA LEU A 17 7.37 -3.55 -0.66
C LEU A 17 7.82 -4.83 -1.38
N GLN A 18 8.72 -4.72 -2.35
CA GLN A 18 9.26 -5.89 -3.05
C GLN A 18 9.96 -6.87 -2.10
N ALA A 19 10.74 -6.37 -1.13
CA ALA A 19 11.40 -7.20 -0.13
C ALA A 19 10.40 -7.82 0.86
N PHE A 20 9.43 -7.05 1.34
CA PHE A 20 8.40 -7.51 2.27
C PHE A 20 7.51 -8.60 1.67
N PHE A 21 7.20 -8.49 0.38
CA PHE A 21 6.29 -9.39 -0.32
C PHE A 21 6.97 -10.46 -1.20
N TYR A 22 8.31 -10.51 -1.18
CA TYR A 22 9.18 -11.31 -2.05
C TYR A 22 8.84 -12.82 -2.14
N ARG A 23 8.07 -13.38 -1.20
CA ARG A 23 7.78 -14.81 -1.17
C ARG A 23 6.33 -15.23 -1.42
N LYS A 24 5.33 -14.34 -1.38
CA LYS A 24 3.92 -14.82 -1.35
C LYS A 24 2.81 -13.97 -1.98
N ARG A 25 3.04 -12.79 -2.56
CA ARG A 25 1.92 -11.93 -2.96
C ARG A 25 2.20 -11.19 -4.26
N HIS A 26 1.24 -11.20 -5.18
CA HIS A 26 1.37 -10.51 -6.47
C HIS A 26 1.21 -9.01 -6.22
N ILE A 27 2.31 -8.25 -6.32
CA ILE A 27 2.30 -6.79 -6.26
C ILE A 27 2.57 -6.22 -7.63
N LEU A 28 1.72 -5.30 -8.05
CA LEU A 28 1.76 -4.64 -9.33
C LEU A 28 1.88 -3.13 -9.10
N PRO A 29 2.97 -2.46 -9.52
CA PRO A 29 3.02 -1.01 -9.51
C PRO A 29 2.03 -0.47 -10.56
N LEU A 30 1.15 0.46 -10.15
CA LEU A 30 0.17 1.08 -11.05
C LEU A 30 0.70 2.39 -11.66
N GLY A 31 1.74 2.97 -11.05
CA GLY A 31 2.39 4.20 -11.51
C GLY A 31 2.66 5.17 -10.36
N GLY A 32 3.75 5.93 -10.45
CA GLY A 32 4.11 6.91 -9.42
C GLY A 32 4.39 6.27 -8.05
N GLU A 33 3.48 6.46 -7.10
CA GLU A 33 3.56 6.02 -5.70
C GLU A 33 2.45 4.98 -5.36
N GLU A 34 1.77 4.43 -6.36
CA GLU A 34 0.60 3.54 -6.19
C GLU A 34 0.90 2.08 -6.56
N PHE A 35 0.38 1.16 -5.74
CA PHE A 35 0.63 -0.28 -5.84
C PHE A 35 -0.67 -1.05 -5.60
N LEU A 36 -0.91 -2.06 -6.41
CA LEU A 36 -1.96 -3.05 -6.21
C LEU A 36 -1.35 -4.32 -5.61
N CYS A 37 -1.98 -4.87 -4.56
CA CYS A 37 -1.57 -6.11 -3.93
C CYS A 37 -2.72 -7.12 -4.00
N VAL A 38 -2.47 -8.28 -4.60
CA VAL A 38 -3.46 -9.36 -4.70
C VAL A 38 -3.13 -10.46 -3.70
N LEU A 39 -4.10 -10.75 -2.84
CA LEU A 39 -3.98 -11.70 -1.74
C LEU A 39 -4.89 -12.91 -1.98
N PRO A 40 -4.38 -14.01 -2.59
CA PRO A 40 -5.20 -15.19 -2.81
C PRO A 40 -5.63 -15.80 -1.47
N GLN A 41 -6.87 -16.31 -1.43
CA GLN A 41 -7.42 -17.02 -0.27
C GLN A 41 -7.30 -16.22 1.05
N THR A 42 -7.42 -14.91 0.98
CA THR A 42 -7.29 -14.01 2.13
C THR A 42 -8.58 -13.22 2.28
N LYS A 43 -9.18 -13.24 3.47
CA LYS A 43 -10.36 -12.44 3.79
C LYS A 43 -10.00 -10.97 4.00
N ALA A 44 -10.97 -10.07 3.89
CA ALA A 44 -10.78 -8.64 4.12
C ALA A 44 -10.11 -8.35 5.49
N ASP A 45 -10.56 -8.99 6.56
CA ASP A 45 -10.02 -8.79 7.91
C ASP A 45 -8.52 -9.11 8.00
N ASP A 46 -8.10 -10.25 7.43
CA ASP A 46 -6.69 -10.67 7.41
C ASP A 46 -5.85 -9.71 6.55
N ALA A 47 -6.42 -9.24 5.44
CA ALA A 47 -5.79 -8.25 4.57
C ALA A 47 -5.62 -6.90 5.28
N ILE A 48 -6.61 -6.47 6.09
CA ILE A 48 -6.54 -5.26 6.90
C ILE A 48 -5.46 -5.39 7.98
N VAL A 49 -5.39 -6.53 8.67
CA VAL A 49 -4.35 -6.79 9.68
C VAL A 49 -2.96 -6.68 9.05
N LEU A 50 -2.75 -7.30 7.89
CA LEU A 50 -1.52 -7.19 7.14
C LEU A 50 -1.19 -5.75 6.75
N ALA A 51 -2.15 -5.01 6.21
CA ALA A 51 -1.95 -3.63 5.79
C ALA A 51 -1.51 -2.74 6.97
N LYS A 52 -2.08 -2.97 8.16
CA LYS A 52 -1.66 -2.29 9.40
C LYS A 52 -0.25 -2.69 9.84
N GLN A 53 0.14 -3.96 9.69
CA GLN A 53 1.51 -4.41 9.98
C GLN A 53 2.51 -3.69 9.07
N ILE A 54 2.21 -3.56 7.78
CA ILE A 54 3.06 -2.82 6.83
C ILE A 54 3.19 -1.35 7.24
N GLN A 55 2.09 -0.71 7.63
CA GLN A 55 2.15 0.66 8.15
C GLN A 55 3.09 0.76 9.37
N GLN A 56 2.94 -0.14 10.35
CA GLN A 56 3.78 -0.14 11.54
C GLN A 56 5.26 -0.37 11.23
N ASP A 57 5.56 -1.28 10.30
CA ASP A 57 6.93 -1.55 9.93
C ASP A 57 7.56 -0.40 9.15
N LEU A 58 6.81 0.29 8.27
CA LEU A 58 7.31 1.50 7.60
C LEU A 58 7.65 2.63 8.59
N LEU A 59 6.89 2.76 9.69
CA LEU A 59 7.18 3.72 10.75
C LEU A 59 8.47 3.38 11.51
N ARG A 60 8.78 2.08 11.66
CA ARG A 60 9.98 1.59 12.35
C ARG A 60 11.25 1.63 11.50
N HIS A 61 11.11 1.70 10.19
CA HIS A 61 12.22 1.65 9.23
C HIS A 61 12.24 2.91 8.37
N PRO A 62 12.62 4.07 8.92
CA PRO A 62 12.73 5.28 8.12
C PRO A 62 13.81 5.13 7.04
N VAL A 63 13.56 5.75 5.89
CA VAL A 63 14.49 5.75 4.77
C VAL A 63 15.51 6.85 4.97
N HIS A 64 16.79 6.49 4.97
CA HIS A 64 17.88 7.45 5.07
C HIS A 64 18.38 7.81 3.66
N ILE A 65 18.35 9.10 3.32
CA ILE A 65 18.87 9.63 2.04
C ILE A 65 19.78 10.80 2.38
N ASN A 66 21.06 10.68 2.05
CA ASN A 66 22.12 11.60 2.49
C ASN A 66 22.10 11.73 4.02
N GLU A 67 22.04 12.95 4.54
CA GLU A 67 21.98 13.24 5.99
C GLU A 67 20.54 13.38 6.51
N GLN A 68 19.52 13.04 5.69
CA GLN A 68 18.12 13.19 6.05
C GLN A 68 17.44 11.83 6.25
N SER A 69 16.54 11.78 7.23
CA SER A 69 15.70 10.61 7.51
C SER A 69 14.25 10.91 7.15
N PHE A 70 13.63 10.01 6.39
CA PHE A 70 12.27 10.13 5.91
C PHE A 70 11.42 8.97 6.41
N THR A 71 10.42 9.28 7.23
CA THR A 71 9.38 8.31 7.59
C THR A 71 8.42 8.15 6.42
N LEU A 72 8.19 6.91 6.01
CA LEU A 72 7.23 6.59 4.97
C LEU A 72 5.85 6.35 5.59
N PHE A 73 4.83 6.89 4.94
CA PHE A 73 3.43 6.66 5.30
C PHE A 73 2.70 6.09 4.10
N VAL A 74 1.78 5.15 4.34
CA VAL A 74 0.97 4.55 3.29
C VAL A 74 -0.49 4.59 3.69
N SER A 75 -1.37 4.93 2.75
CA SER A 75 -2.81 4.73 2.91
C SER A 75 -3.21 3.53 2.07
N VAL A 76 -4.08 2.67 2.59
CA VAL A 76 -4.44 1.39 1.95
C VAL A 76 -5.96 1.27 1.89
N GLY A 77 -6.47 0.95 0.71
CA GLY A 77 -7.84 0.49 0.51
C GLY A 77 -7.86 -1.02 0.32
N VAL A 78 -8.75 -1.70 1.01
CA VAL A 78 -8.90 -3.17 0.96
C VAL A 78 -10.28 -3.49 0.42
N SER A 79 -10.36 -4.47 -0.48
CA SER A 79 -11.60 -5.11 -0.89
C SER A 79 -11.39 -6.63 -0.94
N GLU A 80 -12.43 -7.38 -0.56
CA GLU A 80 -12.48 -8.83 -0.75
C GLU A 80 -13.18 -9.14 -2.09
N ILE A 81 -12.71 -10.18 -2.77
CA ILE A 81 -13.24 -10.60 -4.07
C ILE A 81 -13.98 -11.91 -3.89
N SER A 82 -15.29 -11.89 -4.09
CA SER A 82 -16.13 -13.09 -4.13
C SER A 82 -16.21 -13.67 -5.55
N HIS A 83 -16.65 -14.92 -5.68
CA HIS A 83 -16.82 -15.57 -6.98
C HIS A 83 -17.83 -14.88 -7.92
N SER A 84 -18.73 -14.07 -7.37
CA SER A 84 -19.70 -13.27 -8.12
C SER A 84 -19.13 -11.94 -8.63
N ASP A 85 -17.99 -11.50 -8.10
CA ASP A 85 -17.46 -10.16 -8.36
C ASP A 85 -16.58 -10.19 -9.61
N SER A 86 -16.59 -9.08 -10.36
CA SER A 86 -15.57 -8.87 -11.37
C SER A 86 -14.30 -8.31 -10.74
N ILE A 87 -13.17 -8.53 -11.40
CA ILE A 87 -11.90 -7.94 -10.97
C ILE A 87 -12.01 -6.41 -10.97
N ASP A 88 -12.67 -5.83 -11.97
CA ASP A 88 -12.89 -4.39 -12.06
C ASP A 88 -13.72 -3.84 -10.89
N SER A 89 -14.78 -4.53 -10.46
CA SER A 89 -15.58 -4.09 -9.31
C SER A 89 -14.77 -4.15 -8.01
N ALA A 90 -13.96 -5.18 -7.83
CA ALA A 90 -13.10 -5.30 -6.67
C ALA A 90 -12.02 -4.21 -6.62
N ILE A 91 -11.35 -3.92 -7.74
CA ILE A 91 -10.36 -2.85 -7.82
C ILE A 91 -11.02 -1.51 -7.54
N LYS A 92 -12.19 -1.25 -8.13
CA LYS A 92 -12.94 -0.02 -7.87
C LYS A 92 -13.28 0.14 -6.39
N GLN A 93 -13.72 -0.93 -5.72
CA GLN A 93 -14.02 -0.88 -4.30
C GLN A 93 -12.77 -0.61 -3.45
N ALA A 94 -11.62 -1.20 -3.81
CA ALA A 94 -10.35 -0.91 -3.15
C ALA A 94 -9.94 0.55 -3.34
N ASP A 95 -10.12 1.12 -4.54
CA ASP A 95 -9.83 2.53 -4.81
C ASP A 95 -10.74 3.48 -4.02
N GLU A 96 -12.04 3.18 -3.92
CA GLU A 96 -12.97 3.95 -3.07
C GLU A 96 -12.54 3.91 -1.61
N ASN A 97 -12.15 2.74 -1.09
CA ASN A 97 -11.63 2.59 0.26
C ASN A 97 -10.29 3.32 0.44
N LEU A 98 -9.41 3.31 -0.56
CA LEU A 98 -8.16 4.06 -0.55
C LEU A 98 -8.42 5.57 -0.52
N TYR A 99 -9.41 6.04 -1.28
CA TYR A 99 -9.84 7.43 -1.26
C TYR A 99 -10.34 7.84 0.12
N LEU A 100 -11.15 7.00 0.78
CA LEU A 100 -11.59 7.22 2.16
C LEU A 100 -10.40 7.27 3.13
N ALA A 101 -9.40 6.40 2.99
CA ALA A 101 -8.20 6.43 3.81
C ALA A 101 -7.39 7.73 3.60
N LYS A 102 -7.26 8.18 2.35
CA LYS A 102 -6.56 9.44 1.99
C LYS A 102 -7.30 10.67 2.51
N THR A 103 -8.63 10.72 2.45
CA THR A 103 -9.45 11.87 2.83
C THR A 103 -9.74 11.94 4.33
N SER A 104 -9.79 10.81 5.03
CA SER A 104 -10.04 10.77 6.48
C SER A 104 -8.81 11.02 7.35
N GLY A 105 -7.67 11.41 6.77
CA GLY A 105 -6.45 11.80 7.52
C GLY A 105 -5.14 11.20 7.01
N LYS A 106 -5.15 10.40 5.93
CA LYS A 106 -3.98 9.65 5.40
C LYS A 106 -3.40 8.70 6.44
N ASN A 107 -2.40 7.90 6.03
CA ASN A 107 -1.79 6.87 6.87
C ASN A 107 -2.83 5.96 7.55
N LYS A 108 -3.87 5.58 6.79
CA LYS A 108 -5.01 4.79 7.28
C LYS A 108 -5.23 3.57 6.39
N VAL A 109 -5.87 2.57 6.98
CA VAL A 109 -6.39 1.39 6.28
C VAL A 109 -7.91 1.46 6.35
N CYS A 110 -8.55 1.40 5.19
CA CYS A 110 -10.00 1.30 5.07
C CYS A 110 -10.34 0.03 4.28
N GLY A 111 -11.34 -0.70 4.74
CA GLY A 111 -11.85 -1.91 4.13
C GLY A 111 -13.15 -2.30 4.82
N VAL A 112 -14.09 -2.81 4.04
CA VAL A 112 -15.38 -3.36 4.48
C VAL A 112 -15.49 -4.80 4.02
#